data_AF-A0A972E3M6-F1
#
_entry.id   AF-A0A972E3M6-F1
#
_cell.length_a   1.000
_cell.length_b   1.000
_cell.length_c   1.000
_cell.angle_alpha   90.00
_cell.angle_beta   90.00
_cell.angle_gamma   90.00
#
_symmetry.space_group_name_H-M   'P 1'
#
loop_
_entity.id
_entity.type
_entity.pdbx_description
1 polymer ?
#
loop_
_entity_poly.entity_id
_entity_poly.type
_entity_poly.pdbx_seq_one_letter_code
_entity_poly.pdbx_strand_id
1 'polypeptide(L)'
;MKRIKRFWLVIIVIAVVIISSALSCGSNPILFTIHVRNDQGAGIEIRVEIDTVHYGPYANGTTPTFYVSPGSILKIWDVTHGAYLPFNTGGGALQYVINADKTFLVDTFAAGYLIQIV
;
A
#
# COMPACT_ATOMS: atom_id res chain seq x y z
N MET A 1 -21.27 50.06 24.21
CA MET A 1 -19.93 49.56 23.76
C MET A 1 -19.63 48.09 24.05
N LYS A 2 -20.07 47.49 25.19
CA LYS A 2 -19.79 46.07 25.52
C LYS A 2 -20.39 45.03 24.54
N ARG A 3 -21.55 45.32 23.92
CA ARG A 3 -22.21 44.40 22.97
C ARG A 3 -21.48 44.28 21.62
N ILE A 4 -20.91 45.37 21.12
CA ILE A 4 -20.13 45.40 19.87
C ILE A 4 -18.85 44.56 20.00
N LYS A 5 -18.15 44.62 21.14
CA LYS A 5 -16.96 43.79 21.39
C LYS A 5 -17.27 42.29 21.43
N ARG A 6 -18.44 41.90 21.96
CA ARG A 6 -18.88 40.49 21.96
C ARG A 6 -19.22 39.98 20.57
N PHE A 7 -19.77 40.83 19.70
CA PHE A 7 -20.12 40.47 18.33
C PHE A 7 -18.87 40.13 17.49
N TRP A 8 -17.82 40.96 17.58
CA TRP A 8 -16.54 40.70 16.92
C TRP A 8 -15.86 39.42 17.41
N LEU A 9 -15.96 39.13 18.72
CA LEU A 9 -15.37 37.93 19.30
C LEU A 9 -16.05 36.66 18.77
N VAL A 10 -17.37 36.67 18.58
CA VAL A 10 -18.11 35.53 18.02
C VAL A 10 -17.70 35.27 16.57
N ILE A 11 -17.53 36.32 15.76
CA ILE A 11 -17.09 36.19 14.35
C ILE A 11 -15.70 35.56 14.27
N ILE A 12 -14.78 35.99 15.13
CA ILE A 12 -13.41 35.44 15.17
C ILE A 12 -13.43 33.96 15.57
N VAL A 13 -14.22 33.59 16.58
CA VAL A 13 -14.35 32.19 17.01
C VAL A 13 -14.91 31.32 15.89
N ILE A 14 -15.95 31.77 15.19
CA ILE A 14 -16.53 31.04 14.05
C ILE A 14 -15.50 30.89 12.92
N ALA A 15 -14.76 31.95 12.59
CA ALA A 15 -13.72 31.91 11.56
C ALA A 15 -12.61 30.91 11.91
N VAL A 16 -12.16 30.88 13.17
CA VAL A 16 -11.14 29.92 13.64
C VAL A 16 -11.65 28.49 13.52
N VAL A 17 -12.89 28.21 13.93
CA VAL A 17 -13.50 26.87 13.82
C VAL A 17 -13.58 26.40 12.36
N ILE A 18 -13.95 27.29 11.44
CA ILE A 18 -14.01 26.97 10.00
C ILE A 18 -12.61 26.64 9.47
N ILE A 19 -11.60 27.44 9.80
CA ILE A 19 -10.22 27.21 9.36
C ILE A 19 -9.66 25.90 9.94
N SER A 20 -9.92 25.60 11.22
CA SER A 20 -9.50 24.33 11.84
C SER A 20 -10.15 23.11 11.21
N SER A 21 -11.41 23.19 10.78
CA SER A 21 -12.08 22.09 10.09
C SER A 21 -11.47 21.79 8.72
N ALA A 22 -11.07 22.82 7.97
CA ALA A 22 -10.38 22.68 6.68
C ALA A 22 -8.97 22.09 6.83
N LEU A 23 -8.25 22.45 7.90
CA LEU A 23 -6.93 21.88 8.22
C LEU A 23 -6.99 20.41 8.64
N SER A 24 -8.11 19.95 9.21
CA SER A 24 -8.30 18.55 9.60
C SER A 24 -8.42 17.58 8.41
N CYS A 25 -8.83 18.08 7.24
CA CYS A 25 -8.86 17.31 5.99
C CYS A 25 -7.51 17.29 5.26
N GLY A 26 -6.48 17.96 5.78
CA GLY A 26 -5.23 18.24 5.08
C GLY A 26 -4.03 17.36 5.44
N SER A 27 -4.21 16.19 6.07
CA SER A 27 -3.10 15.24 6.18
C SER A 27 -2.98 14.53 4.84
N ASN A 28 -2.04 14.98 3.99
CA ASN A 28 -1.64 14.18 2.83
C ASN A 28 -1.28 12.78 3.36
N PRO A 29 -2.00 11.72 2.94
CA PRO A 29 -1.62 10.39 3.35
C PRO A 29 -0.20 10.15 2.85
N ILE A 30 0.73 9.88 3.77
CA ILE A 30 2.05 9.40 3.39
C ILE A 30 1.79 8.05 2.73
N LEU A 31 1.97 7.97 1.42
CA LEU A 31 1.87 6.72 0.68
C LEU A 31 3.27 6.19 0.45
N PHE A 32 3.45 4.89 0.65
CA PHE A 32 4.64 4.18 0.21
C PHE A 32 4.46 3.73 -1.23
N THR A 33 5.56 3.77 -1.97
CA THR A 33 5.64 3.23 -3.33
C THR A 33 6.20 1.82 -3.25
N ILE A 34 5.43 0.85 -3.73
CA ILE A 34 5.91 -0.53 -3.87
C ILE A 34 5.96 -0.93 -5.35
N HIS A 35 6.94 -1.75 -5.68
CA HIS A 35 7.06 -2.38 -6.99
C HIS A 35 6.95 -3.89 -6.81
N VAL A 36 6.15 -4.56 -7.64
CA VAL A 36 6.09 -6.02 -7.66
C VAL A 36 6.59 -6.48 -9.03
N ARG A 37 7.78 -7.06 -9.10
CA ARG A 37 8.37 -7.57 -10.33
C ARG A 37 8.17 -9.07 -10.42
N ASN A 38 7.53 -9.52 -11.50
CA ASN A 38 7.46 -10.94 -11.84
C ASN A 38 8.63 -11.28 -12.79
N ASP A 39 9.68 -11.93 -12.30
CA ASP A 39 10.89 -12.26 -13.08
C ASP A 39 11.06 -13.76 -13.31
N GLN A 40 9.99 -14.54 -13.11
CA GLN A 40 9.98 -16.01 -13.17
C GLN A 40 10.23 -16.60 -14.57
N GLY A 41 10.33 -15.79 -15.62
CA GLY A 41 10.26 -16.28 -16.99
C GLY A 41 8.82 -16.70 -17.36
N ALA A 42 8.63 -17.51 -18.40
CA ALA A 42 7.29 -17.99 -18.82
C ALA A 42 6.55 -18.89 -17.79
N GLY A 43 6.97 -18.87 -16.52
CA GLY A 43 6.57 -19.81 -15.48
C GLY A 43 5.20 -19.54 -14.85
N ILE A 44 4.83 -18.29 -14.52
CA ILE A 44 3.57 -17.98 -13.81
C ILE A 44 3.00 -16.57 -14.10
N GLU A 45 1.68 -16.45 -13.97
CA GLU A 45 0.99 -15.16 -13.83
C GLU A 45 0.67 -14.89 -12.35
N ILE A 46 0.85 -13.65 -11.90
CA ILE A 46 0.62 -13.29 -10.49
C ILE A 46 -0.53 -12.30 -10.34
N ARG A 47 -1.28 -12.43 -9.26
CA ARG A 47 -2.23 -11.43 -8.78
C ARG A 47 -1.69 -10.82 -7.50
N VAL A 48 -1.67 -9.50 -7.45
CA VAL A 48 -1.22 -8.75 -6.28
C VAL A 48 -2.43 -8.39 -5.44
N GLU A 49 -2.43 -8.75 -4.17
CA GLU A 49 -3.50 -8.42 -3.23
C GLU A 49 -2.95 -7.46 -2.18
N ILE A 50 -3.58 -6.30 -2.07
CA ILE A 50 -3.23 -5.28 -1.08
C ILE A 50 -4.48 -5.06 -0.24
N ASP A 51 -4.41 -5.45 1.03
CA ASP A 51 -5.53 -5.51 1.96
C ASP A 51 -6.70 -6.36 1.42
N THR A 52 -7.73 -5.70 0.86
CA THR A 52 -8.93 -6.34 0.28
C THR A 52 -9.03 -6.14 -1.23
N VAL A 53 -8.06 -5.45 -1.83
CA VAL A 53 -8.08 -5.08 -3.23
C VAL A 53 -7.17 -6.03 -4.03
N HIS A 54 -7.69 -6.51 -5.14
CA HIS A 54 -7.00 -7.43 -6.04
C HIS A 54 -6.59 -6.72 -7.32
N TYR A 55 -5.33 -6.89 -7.73
CA TYR A 55 -4.75 -6.28 -8.91
C TYR A 55 -4.11 -7.34 -9.82
N GLY A 56 -4.22 -7.17 -11.14
CA GLY A 56 -3.74 -8.13 -12.13
C GLY A 56 -4.85 -9.01 -12.71
N PRO A 57 -4.51 -10.14 -13.36
CA PRO A 57 -3.20 -10.82 -13.36
C PRO A 57 -2.09 -10.06 -14.10
N TYR A 58 -0.87 -10.31 -13.67
CA TYR A 58 0.36 -9.73 -14.19
C TYR A 58 1.25 -10.85 -14.74
N ALA A 59 1.47 -10.81 -16.05
CA ALA A 59 2.35 -11.75 -16.74
C ALA A 59 3.82 -11.55 -16.34
N ASN A 60 4.65 -12.52 -16.70
CA ASN A 60 6.09 -12.41 -16.52
C ASN A 60 6.70 -11.20 -17.23
N GLY A 61 7.75 -10.65 -16.63
CA GLY A 61 8.46 -9.45 -17.09
C GLY A 61 7.76 -8.15 -16.74
N THR A 62 6.56 -8.21 -16.16
CA THR A 62 5.85 -7.01 -15.71
C THR A 62 6.36 -6.55 -14.35
N THR A 63 6.34 -5.23 -14.14
CA THR A 63 6.67 -4.61 -12.85
C THR A 63 5.62 -3.53 -12.53
N PRO A 64 4.40 -3.93 -12.11
CA PRO A 64 3.42 -2.96 -11.61
C PRO A 64 3.95 -2.18 -10.39
N THR A 65 3.51 -0.92 -10.32
CA THR A 65 3.80 0.02 -9.24
C THR A 65 2.50 0.33 -8.50
N PHE A 66 2.55 0.33 -7.18
CA PHE A 66 1.40 0.65 -6.33
C PHE A 66 1.76 1.72 -5.30
N TYR A 67 0.76 2.53 -4.94
CA TYR A 67 0.85 3.50 -3.86
C TYR A 67 -0.05 3.04 -2.73
N VAL A 68 0.55 2.77 -1.57
CA VAL A 68 -0.12 2.08 -0.47
C VAL A 68 0.04 2.83 0.83
N SER A 69 -0.92 2.65 1.74
CA SER A 69 -0.82 3.21 3.08
C SER A 69 0.18 2.42 3.94
N PRO A 70 0.88 3.08 4.88
CA PRO A 70 1.65 2.41 5.91
C PRO A 70 0.79 1.38 6.66
N GLY A 71 1.33 0.18 6.85
CA GLY A 71 0.65 -0.93 7.51
C GLY A 71 -0.24 -1.79 6.61
N SER A 72 -0.41 -1.44 5.32
CA SER A 72 -1.14 -2.28 4.36
C SER A 72 -0.49 -3.67 4.24
N ILE A 73 -1.33 -4.68 4.02
CA ILE A 73 -0.92 -6.08 3.91
C ILE A 73 -0.82 -6.48 2.45
N LEU A 74 0.36 -6.89 2.02
CA LEU A 74 0.62 -7.46 0.70
C LEU A 74 0.52 -8.98 0.74
N LYS A 75 -0.15 -9.56 -0.26
CA LYS A 75 -0.11 -10.98 -0.59
C LYS A 75 0.05 -11.12 -2.11
N ILE A 76 0.69 -12.20 -2.55
CA ILE A 76 0.82 -12.50 -3.98
C ILE A 76 0.27 -13.90 -4.23
N TRP A 77 -0.69 -13.98 -5.14
CA TRP A 77 -1.32 -15.22 -5.57
C TRP A 77 -0.78 -15.62 -6.94
N ASP A 78 -0.27 -16.84 -7.03
CA ASP A 78 0.05 -17.51 -8.28
C ASP A 78 -1.25 -17.98 -8.93
N VAL A 79 -1.61 -17.31 -10.03
CA VAL A 79 -2.83 -17.59 -10.79
C VAL A 79 -2.72 -18.90 -11.56
N THR A 80 -1.50 -19.27 -11.96
CA THR A 80 -1.22 -20.46 -12.76
C THR A 80 -1.37 -21.74 -11.93
N HIS A 81 -0.86 -21.75 -10.70
CA HIS A 81 -0.88 -22.93 -9.82
C HIS A 81 -1.95 -22.87 -8.73
N GLY A 82 -2.60 -21.72 -8.54
CA GLY A 82 -3.68 -21.56 -7.57
C GLY A 82 -3.19 -21.61 -6.12
N ALA A 83 -2.09 -20.91 -5.82
CA ALA A 83 -1.52 -20.87 -4.47
C ALA A 83 -0.93 -19.50 -4.11
N TYR A 84 -0.85 -19.20 -2.81
CA TYR A 84 -0.14 -18.01 -2.33
C TYR A 84 1.37 -18.25 -2.32
N LEU A 85 2.12 -17.24 -2.74
CA LEU A 85 3.57 -17.29 -2.75
C LEU A 85 4.15 -16.86 -1.40
N PRO A 86 5.09 -17.62 -0.82
CA PRO A 86 5.76 -17.25 0.41
C PRO A 86 6.79 -16.14 0.19
N PHE A 87 6.85 -15.21 1.14
CA PHE A 87 7.93 -14.24 1.23
C PHE A 87 9.19 -14.90 1.79
N ASN A 88 10.36 -14.51 1.28
CA ASN A 88 11.67 -14.94 1.78
C ASN A 88 12.06 -14.20 3.07
N THR A 89 11.16 -14.19 4.04
CA THR A 89 11.39 -13.69 5.40
C THR A 89 11.31 -14.87 6.35
N GLY A 90 12.39 -15.11 7.11
CA GLY A 90 12.66 -16.25 8.01
C GLY A 90 11.45 -17.03 8.54
N GLY A 91 10.82 -17.84 7.69
CA GLY A 91 9.59 -18.57 8.01
C GLY A 91 8.56 -18.72 6.88
N GLY A 92 8.71 -18.04 5.73
CA GLY A 92 7.83 -18.28 4.56
C GLY A 92 6.42 -17.73 4.72
N ALA A 93 6.26 -16.58 5.37
CA ALA A 93 4.96 -15.94 5.54
C ALA A 93 4.29 -15.73 4.17
N LEU A 94 2.96 -15.94 4.08
CA LEU A 94 2.18 -15.68 2.86
C LEU A 94 1.70 -14.23 2.74
N GLN A 95 2.10 -13.39 3.69
CA GLN A 95 1.70 -12.00 3.80
C GLN A 95 2.86 -11.13 4.31
N TYR A 96 2.90 -9.88 3.85
CA TYR A 96 3.91 -8.91 4.24
C TYR A 96 3.26 -7.59 4.64
N VAL A 97 3.66 -7.02 5.79
CA VAL A 97 3.18 -5.71 6.24
C VAL A 97 4.10 -4.63 5.68
N ILE A 98 3.54 -3.72 4.89
CA ILE A 98 4.29 -2.67 4.20
C ILE A 98 4.54 -1.51 5.15
N ASN A 99 5.81 -1.27 5.47
CA ASN A 99 6.22 -0.20 6.39
C ASN A 99 7.24 0.78 5.78
N ALA A 100 7.58 0.60 4.52
CA ALA A 100 8.49 1.45 3.76
C ALA A 100 8.33 1.19 2.26
N ASP A 101 8.92 2.06 1.44
CA ASP A 101 9.09 1.82 0.01
C ASP A 101 9.91 0.54 -0.22
N LYS A 102 9.41 -0.36 -1.07
CA LYS A 102 9.99 -1.69 -1.27
C LYS A 102 9.77 -2.23 -2.67
N THR A 103 10.73 -3.03 -3.13
CA THR A 103 10.57 -3.84 -4.34
C THR A 103 10.44 -5.31 -3.94
N PHE A 104 9.39 -5.95 -4.43
CA PHE A 104 9.12 -7.37 -4.27
C PHE A 104 9.42 -8.07 -5.57
N LEU A 105 10.37 -8.99 -5.56
CA LEU A 105 10.78 -9.78 -6.70
C LEU A 105 10.23 -11.20 -6.56
N VAL A 106 9.35 -11.59 -7.46
CA VAL A 106 8.86 -12.97 -7.54
C VAL A 106 9.89 -13.78 -8.34
N ASP A 107 10.59 -14.70 -7.67
CA ASP A 107 11.67 -15.52 -8.24
C ASP A 107 11.65 -16.99 -7.72
N THR A 108 12.20 -17.94 -8.47
CA THR A 108 12.20 -19.38 -8.14
C THR A 108 13.39 -19.68 -7.22
N PHE A 109 13.16 -20.46 -6.17
CA PHE A 109 14.25 -20.96 -5.32
C PHE A 109 14.03 -22.42 -4.92
N ALA A 110 14.88 -23.31 -5.45
CA ALA A 110 15.14 -24.72 -5.11
C ALA A 110 13.97 -25.71 -4.86
N ALA A 111 12.78 -25.28 -4.45
CA ALA A 111 11.60 -26.07 -4.15
C ALA A 111 10.27 -25.35 -4.48
N GLY A 112 10.30 -24.13 -5.05
CA GLY A 112 9.09 -23.41 -5.47
C GLY A 112 9.32 -21.93 -5.79
N TYR A 113 8.22 -21.21 -6.07
CA TYR A 113 8.21 -19.78 -6.27
C TYR A 113 8.19 -19.04 -4.93
N LEU A 114 8.99 -17.99 -4.79
CA LEU A 114 9.02 -17.15 -3.61
C LEU A 114 9.09 -15.66 -3.95
N ILE A 115 8.85 -14.82 -2.95
CA ILE A 115 8.90 -13.38 -3.06
C ILE A 115 10.14 -12.89 -2.29
N GLN A 116 11.16 -12.44 -3.00
CA GLN A 116 12.31 -11.75 -2.41
C GLN A 116 11.97 -10.28 -2.17
N ILE A 117 12.50 -9.73 -1.08
CA ILE A 117 12.37 -8.31 -0.76
C ILE A 117 13.72 -7.67 -1.03
N VAL A 118 13.74 -6.71 -1.96
CA VAL A 118 14.93 -5.97 -2.39
C VAL A 118 14.92 -4.58 -1.76
#